data_AF-A0A2V2DQV2-F1
#
_entry.id   AF-A0A2V2DQV2-F1
#
_cell.length_a   1.000
_cell.length_b   1.000
_cell.length_c   1.000
_cell.angle_alpha   90.00
_cell.angle_beta   90.00
_cell.angle_gamma   90.00
#
_symmetry.space_group_name_H-M   'P 1'
#
loop_
_entity.id
_entity.type
_entity.pdbx_description
1 polymer ?
#
loop_
_entity_poly.entity_id
_entity_poly.type
_entity_poly.pdbx_seq_one_letter_code
_entity_poly.pdbx_strand_id
1 'polypeptide(L)'
;MEDRTVFGESMDVFCETVERWNEEEEYSLCIKTLEALPEEKRDYRVVYLLARAYQNLVMYGDHGSGTSEDTEQIENCMEKALELLDSVWEEGIDRADWNELAAYSYLCLEEYRLSVRHAKRWLKLDPDNEEAESVLEVIEERWRAALEEEEESEGESEEEEENEDEEEYENEQENDEEKDEYFGGTILLPRNEIDIEKFIKLMEQFWEQKAKNLRIDENGNFIVEFNGRLVLLSLSTDRCTPEQLQEAAEHNFMWPESAEEARRCRAFIAILTSGSREEAYETKALLLKMLFVFCRMYDVIAVHLNSVLYEPDYFIRHANDLFRGMTPVPLMVWIGMHTYEGECFLFTAGLDKFGMSEIEMLPTRSDPDEVYQFLTELTREILEGRLVLRAEQVAGPPDGPKFMVSYSDGIVHDGQTFKIKYW
;
A
#
# COMPACT_ATOMS: atom_id res chain seq x y z
N MET A 1 -11.85 -33.77 -19.82
CA MET A 1 -10.75 -34.56 -20.39
C MET A 1 -10.37 -33.84 -21.67
N GLU A 2 -9.13 -33.35 -21.69
CA GLU A 2 -8.34 -32.85 -22.82
C GLU A 2 -8.83 -31.63 -23.61
N ASP A 3 -8.25 -30.47 -23.27
CA ASP A 3 -7.70 -29.57 -24.28
C ASP A 3 -6.36 -29.00 -23.77
N ARG A 4 -5.36 -29.89 -23.65
CA ARG A 4 -3.97 -29.61 -23.21
C ARG A 4 -3.03 -29.51 -24.41
N THR A 5 -3.43 -28.86 -25.50
CA THR A 5 -2.53 -28.65 -26.63
C THR A 5 -2.52 -27.20 -27.05
N VAL A 6 -1.61 -26.43 -26.45
CA VAL A 6 -1.06 -25.25 -27.11
C VAL A 6 0.25 -25.73 -27.70
N PHE A 7 0.31 -25.87 -29.04
CA PHE A 7 1.45 -26.40 -29.80
C PHE A 7 1.74 -27.91 -29.70
N GLY A 8 0.74 -28.80 -29.69
CA GLY A 8 0.96 -30.25 -29.93
C GLY A 8 1.80 -31.02 -28.89
N GLU A 9 2.36 -30.33 -27.89
CA GLU A 9 3.10 -30.86 -26.75
C GLU A 9 2.30 -30.58 -25.46
N SER A 10 2.48 -31.39 -24.41
CA SER A 10 1.81 -31.16 -23.12
C SER A 10 2.39 -29.93 -22.42
N MET A 11 1.60 -29.26 -21.57
CA MET A 11 2.05 -28.10 -20.79
C MET A 11 3.33 -28.41 -19.97
N ASP A 12 3.44 -29.63 -19.46
CA ASP A 12 4.64 -30.07 -18.73
C ASP A 12 5.91 -30.02 -19.61
N VAL A 13 5.83 -30.54 -20.84
CA VAL A 13 6.95 -30.54 -21.80
C VAL A 13 7.26 -29.11 -22.27
N PHE A 14 6.23 -28.28 -22.42
CA PHE A 14 6.39 -26.87 -22.73
C PHE A 14 7.17 -26.13 -21.63
N CYS A 15 6.76 -26.27 -20.36
CA CYS A 15 7.46 -25.63 -19.24
C CYS A 15 8.89 -26.18 -19.06
N GLU A 16 9.11 -27.48 -19.21
CA GLU A 16 10.46 -28.08 -19.21
C GLU A 16 11.35 -27.51 -20.33
N THR A 17 10.77 -27.22 -21.50
CA THR A 17 11.50 -26.61 -22.61
C THR A 17 11.90 -25.18 -22.29
N VAL A 18 10.99 -24.40 -21.70
CA VAL A 18 11.26 -23.02 -21.26
C VAL A 18 12.28 -22.98 -20.13
N GLU A 19 12.22 -23.90 -19.17
CA GLU A 19 13.23 -24.03 -18.11
C GLU A 19 14.61 -24.27 -18.69
N ARG A 20 14.73 -25.19 -19.67
CA ARG A 20 15.98 -25.43 -20.38
C ARG A 20 16.48 -24.19 -21.13
N TRP A 21 15.60 -23.43 -21.77
CA TRP A 21 15.98 -22.16 -22.42
C TRP A 21 16.47 -21.12 -21.41
N ASN A 22 15.87 -21.07 -20.23
CA ASN A 22 16.34 -20.20 -19.16
C ASN A 22 17.75 -20.62 -18.70
N GLU A 23 18.03 -21.92 -18.57
CA GLU A 23 19.38 -22.44 -18.30
C GLU A 23 20.38 -22.17 -19.44
N GLU A 24 19.89 -22.12 -20.69
CA GLU A 24 20.66 -21.77 -21.89
C GLU A 24 20.82 -20.23 -22.08
N GLU A 25 20.38 -19.43 -21.10
CA GLU A 25 20.44 -17.96 -21.09
C GLU A 25 19.64 -17.31 -22.24
N GLU A 26 18.53 -17.91 -22.64
CA GLU A 26 17.61 -17.43 -23.69
C GLU A 26 16.37 -16.74 -23.09
N TYR A 27 16.59 -15.74 -22.24
CA TYR A 27 15.54 -15.11 -21.44
C TYR A 27 14.50 -14.36 -22.28
N SER A 28 14.92 -13.62 -23.30
CA SER A 28 13.99 -12.93 -24.21
C SER A 28 13.09 -13.92 -24.96
N LEU A 29 13.62 -15.10 -25.29
CA LEU A 29 12.84 -16.17 -25.93
C LEU A 29 11.82 -16.75 -24.96
N CYS A 30 12.21 -16.97 -23.70
CA CYS A 30 11.31 -17.41 -22.64
C CYS A 30 10.15 -16.42 -22.47
N ILE A 31 10.43 -15.13 -22.28
CA ILE A 31 9.42 -14.08 -22.10
C ILE A 31 8.43 -14.08 -23.28
N LYS A 32 8.95 -13.94 -24.50
CA LYS A 32 8.12 -13.91 -25.71
C LYS A 32 7.22 -15.15 -25.85
N THR A 33 7.74 -16.32 -25.49
CA THR A 33 7.01 -17.58 -25.64
C THR A 33 5.92 -17.73 -24.58
N LEU A 34 6.23 -17.38 -23.32
CA LEU A 34 5.30 -17.44 -22.21
C LEU A 34 4.20 -16.38 -22.32
N GLU A 35 4.53 -15.16 -22.74
CA GLU A 35 3.54 -14.09 -22.99
C GLU A 35 2.59 -14.43 -24.14
N ALA A 36 3.02 -15.23 -25.11
CA ALA A 36 2.14 -15.67 -26.19
C ALA A 36 1.04 -16.64 -25.72
N LEU A 37 1.14 -17.19 -24.51
CA LEU A 37 0.06 -17.98 -23.92
C LEU A 37 -1.10 -17.08 -23.49
N PRO A 38 -2.36 -17.46 -23.78
CA PRO A 38 -3.52 -16.82 -23.18
C PRO A 38 -3.45 -16.87 -21.65
N GLU A 39 -3.89 -15.81 -20.97
CA GLU A 39 -3.84 -15.69 -19.50
C GLU A 39 -4.54 -16.87 -18.81
N GLU A 40 -5.62 -17.40 -19.37
CA GLU A 40 -6.37 -18.53 -18.79
C GLU A 40 -5.60 -19.85 -18.80
N LYS A 41 -4.47 -19.90 -19.51
CA LYS A 41 -3.56 -21.05 -19.59
C LYS A 41 -2.28 -20.86 -18.78
N ARG A 42 -2.10 -19.70 -18.14
CA ARG A 42 -0.94 -19.40 -17.31
C ARG A 42 -1.24 -19.83 -15.87
N ASP A 43 -0.92 -21.08 -15.57
CA ASP A 43 -0.91 -21.56 -14.18
C ASP A 43 0.30 -21.02 -13.42
N TYR A 44 0.40 -21.34 -12.12
CA TYR A 44 1.50 -20.90 -11.27
C TYR A 44 2.89 -21.14 -11.89
N ARG A 45 3.13 -22.32 -12.49
CA ARG A 45 4.44 -22.66 -13.07
C ARG A 45 4.77 -21.75 -14.26
N VAL A 46 3.80 -21.51 -15.13
CA VAL A 46 3.97 -20.61 -16.29
C VAL A 46 4.26 -19.17 -15.83
N VAL A 47 3.48 -18.66 -14.86
CA VAL A 47 3.66 -17.31 -14.33
C VAL A 47 5.00 -17.15 -13.63
N TYR A 48 5.39 -18.13 -12.80
CA TYR A 48 6.69 -18.18 -12.14
C TYR A 48 7.84 -18.14 -13.16
N LEU A 49 7.79 -18.97 -14.21
CA LEU A 49 8.82 -18.99 -15.26
C LEU A 49 8.90 -17.66 -16.00
N LEU A 50 7.77 -16.97 -16.18
CA LEU A 50 7.73 -15.66 -16.84
C LEU A 50 8.37 -14.59 -15.96
N ALA A 51 8.00 -14.53 -14.67
CA ALA A 51 8.61 -13.62 -13.71
C ALA A 51 10.12 -13.84 -13.61
N ARG A 52 10.55 -15.12 -13.51
CA ARG A 52 11.98 -15.49 -13.50
C ARG A 52 12.70 -15.05 -14.77
N ALA A 53 12.07 -15.17 -15.94
CA ALA A 53 12.68 -14.77 -17.20
C ALA A 53 12.87 -13.25 -17.28
N TYR A 54 11.93 -12.44 -16.77
CA TYR A 54 12.11 -10.98 -16.65
C TYR A 54 13.28 -10.62 -15.75
N GLN A 55 13.35 -11.22 -14.55
CA GLN A 55 14.45 -10.97 -13.63
C GLN A 55 15.80 -11.37 -14.25
N ASN A 56 15.89 -12.58 -14.82
CA ASN A 56 17.14 -13.06 -15.40
C ASN A 56 17.59 -12.25 -16.61
N LEU A 57 16.64 -11.74 -17.43
CA LEU A 57 16.98 -10.89 -18.57
C LEU A 57 17.79 -9.66 -18.15
N VAL A 58 17.40 -9.00 -17.06
CA VAL A 58 18.11 -7.79 -16.60
C VAL A 58 19.29 -8.10 -15.68
N MET A 59 19.29 -9.25 -14.99
CA MET A 59 20.38 -9.63 -14.10
C MET A 59 21.56 -10.28 -14.82
N TYR A 60 21.29 -11.08 -15.86
CA TYR A 60 22.30 -11.88 -16.55
C TYR A 60 22.38 -11.60 -18.06
N GLY A 61 21.29 -11.13 -18.67
CA GLY A 61 21.21 -10.83 -20.09
C GLY A 61 21.24 -12.07 -20.99
N ASP A 62 20.69 -11.95 -22.21
CA ASP A 62 20.70 -13.08 -23.14
C ASP A 62 22.14 -13.50 -23.49
N HIS A 63 22.39 -14.81 -23.47
CA HIS A 63 23.70 -15.43 -23.69
C HIS A 63 24.80 -14.86 -22.78
N GLY A 64 24.43 -14.45 -21.57
CA GLY A 64 25.38 -14.00 -20.55
C GLY A 64 25.98 -12.65 -20.90
N SER A 65 25.21 -11.76 -21.54
CA SER A 65 25.65 -10.40 -21.84
C SER A 65 25.96 -9.56 -20.59
N GLY A 66 25.57 -10.04 -19.41
CA GLY A 66 25.76 -9.41 -18.11
C GLY A 66 24.53 -8.65 -17.66
N THR A 67 24.59 -8.13 -16.43
CA THR A 67 23.57 -7.26 -15.85
C THR A 67 23.37 -6.02 -16.71
N SER A 68 22.12 -5.63 -16.93
CA SER A 68 21.81 -4.39 -17.67
C SER A 68 22.40 -3.18 -16.94
N GLU A 69 22.87 -2.19 -17.70
CA GLU A 69 23.28 -0.88 -17.17
C GLU A 69 22.12 0.14 -17.19
N ASP A 70 20.97 -0.25 -17.77
CA ASP A 70 19.78 0.59 -17.90
C ASP A 70 18.88 0.41 -16.67
N THR A 71 18.98 1.34 -15.72
CA THR A 71 18.22 1.33 -14.47
C THR A 71 16.71 1.31 -14.71
N GLU A 72 16.21 2.06 -15.70
CA GLU A 72 14.78 2.09 -16.04
C GLU A 72 14.33 0.71 -16.55
N GLN A 73 15.17 0.04 -17.35
CA GLN A 73 14.88 -1.32 -17.80
C GLN A 73 14.86 -2.32 -16.63
N ILE A 74 15.80 -2.21 -15.69
CA ILE A 74 15.85 -3.06 -14.49
C ILE A 74 14.56 -2.88 -13.69
N GLU A 75 14.21 -1.64 -13.34
CA GLU A 75 13.01 -1.32 -12.57
C GLU A 75 11.75 -1.88 -13.24
N ASN A 76 11.54 -1.58 -14.52
CA ASN A 76 10.39 -2.09 -15.27
C ASN A 76 10.30 -3.62 -15.28
N CYS A 77 11.43 -4.33 -15.43
CA CYS A 77 11.41 -5.80 -15.42
C CYS A 77 11.16 -6.38 -14.03
N MET A 78 11.70 -5.75 -12.98
CA MET A 78 11.49 -6.17 -11.59
C MET A 78 10.05 -5.91 -11.14
N GLU A 79 9.48 -4.75 -11.47
CA GLU A 79 8.07 -4.44 -11.25
C GLU A 79 7.17 -5.41 -12.01
N LYS A 80 7.51 -5.73 -13.28
CA LYS A 80 6.74 -6.70 -14.06
C LYS A 80 6.81 -8.10 -13.46
N ALA A 81 7.99 -8.52 -12.98
CA ALA A 81 8.14 -9.79 -12.29
C ALA A 81 7.30 -9.83 -11.01
N LEU A 82 7.29 -8.76 -10.21
CA LEU A 82 6.47 -8.64 -9.01
C LEU A 82 4.97 -8.64 -9.32
N GLU A 83 4.50 -7.93 -10.35
CA GLU A 83 3.10 -7.97 -10.81
C GLU A 83 2.66 -9.39 -11.18
N LEU A 84 3.53 -10.13 -11.90
CA LEU A 84 3.29 -11.52 -12.24
C LEU A 84 3.24 -12.42 -11.00
N LEU A 85 4.22 -12.31 -10.11
CA LEU A 85 4.23 -13.06 -8.86
C LEU A 85 3.00 -12.76 -8.01
N ASP A 86 2.57 -11.50 -7.99
CA ASP A 86 1.37 -11.05 -7.30
C ASP A 86 0.10 -11.68 -7.87
N SER A 87 0.01 -11.86 -9.18
CA SER A 87 -1.15 -12.52 -9.83
C SER A 87 -1.37 -13.97 -9.38
N VAL A 88 -0.33 -14.64 -8.87
CA VAL A 88 -0.36 -16.03 -8.39
C VAL A 88 -0.01 -16.17 -6.91
N TRP A 89 -0.18 -15.08 -6.15
CA TRP A 89 0.22 -14.99 -4.74
C TRP A 89 -0.41 -16.08 -3.85
N GLU A 90 -1.66 -16.50 -4.14
CA GLU A 90 -2.40 -17.49 -3.32
C GLU A 90 -1.67 -18.83 -3.22
N GLU A 91 -1.07 -19.29 -4.33
CA GLU A 91 -0.23 -20.48 -4.36
C GLU A 91 1.21 -20.14 -3.96
N GLY A 92 1.74 -19.02 -4.47
CA GLY A 92 3.16 -18.65 -4.34
C GLY A 92 3.62 -18.33 -2.92
N ILE A 93 2.79 -17.74 -2.06
CA ILE A 93 3.21 -17.32 -0.71
C ILE A 93 3.70 -18.48 0.18
N ASP A 94 3.25 -19.70 -0.12
CA ASP A 94 3.63 -20.94 0.57
C ASP A 94 4.72 -21.75 -0.19
N ARG A 95 5.39 -21.12 -1.17
CA ARG A 95 6.46 -21.71 -1.99
C ARG A 95 7.79 -20.98 -1.80
N ALA A 96 8.88 -21.75 -1.67
CA ALA A 96 10.23 -21.21 -1.47
C ALA A 96 10.71 -20.42 -2.70
N ASP A 97 10.57 -21.01 -3.89
CA ASP A 97 10.95 -20.45 -5.20
C ASP A 97 10.29 -19.08 -5.49
N TRP A 98 9.02 -18.92 -5.17
CA TRP A 98 8.30 -17.64 -5.31
C TRP A 98 8.85 -16.56 -4.37
N ASN A 99 9.12 -16.92 -3.12
CA ASN A 99 9.65 -15.98 -2.13
C ASN A 99 11.11 -15.60 -2.44
N GLU A 100 11.89 -16.51 -3.03
CA GLU A 100 13.21 -16.21 -3.59
C GLU A 100 13.14 -15.13 -4.67
N LEU A 101 12.33 -15.33 -5.72
CA LEU A 101 12.20 -14.35 -6.80
C LEU A 101 11.69 -12.99 -6.30
N ALA A 102 10.73 -12.99 -5.37
CA ALA A 102 10.22 -11.78 -4.76
C ALA A 102 11.31 -11.06 -3.94
N ALA A 103 12.09 -11.79 -3.14
CA ALA A 103 13.18 -11.20 -2.35
C ALA A 103 14.22 -10.52 -3.24
N TYR A 104 14.67 -11.19 -4.31
CA TYR A 104 15.61 -10.62 -5.27
C TYR A 104 15.01 -9.42 -6.03
N SER A 105 13.74 -9.49 -6.44
CA SER A 105 13.10 -8.38 -7.16
C SER A 105 13.01 -7.13 -6.30
N TYR A 106 12.57 -7.28 -5.05
CA TYR A 106 12.55 -6.15 -4.10
C TYR A 106 13.96 -5.66 -3.73
N LEU A 107 14.95 -6.54 -3.66
CA LEU A 107 16.34 -6.12 -3.43
C LEU A 107 16.87 -5.23 -4.58
N CYS A 108 16.54 -5.57 -5.83
CA CYS A 108 16.92 -4.78 -6.99
C CYS A 108 16.20 -3.43 -7.08
N LEU A 109 15.01 -3.33 -6.49
CA LEU A 109 14.26 -2.07 -6.34
C LEU A 109 14.64 -1.31 -5.06
N GLU A 110 15.62 -1.80 -4.30
CA GLU A 110 16.05 -1.23 -3.01
C GLU A 110 14.93 -1.16 -1.95
N GLU A 111 13.90 -2.00 -2.12
CA GLU A 111 12.76 -2.17 -1.22
C GLU A 111 13.11 -3.14 -0.08
N TYR A 112 14.13 -2.79 0.70
CA TYR A 112 14.80 -3.70 1.63
C TYR A 112 13.87 -4.39 2.62
N ARG A 113 12.88 -3.68 3.16
CA ARG A 113 11.94 -4.25 4.13
C ARG A 113 11.08 -5.37 3.56
N LEU A 114 10.62 -5.19 2.32
CA LEU A 114 9.89 -6.21 1.56
C LEU A 114 10.81 -7.37 1.20
N SER A 115 12.03 -7.08 0.77
CA SER A 115 13.04 -8.07 0.44
C SER A 115 13.37 -8.99 1.64
N VAL A 116 13.65 -8.42 2.82
CA VAL A 116 13.92 -9.17 4.07
C VAL A 116 12.76 -10.09 4.43
N ARG A 117 11.53 -9.61 4.29
CA ARG A 117 10.32 -10.38 4.60
C ARG A 117 10.24 -11.64 3.73
N HIS A 118 10.42 -11.49 2.43
CA HIS A 118 10.38 -12.60 1.49
C HIS A 118 11.57 -13.55 1.71
N ALA A 119 12.77 -13.03 1.97
CA ALA A 119 13.94 -13.85 2.30
C ALA A 119 13.72 -14.67 3.61
N LYS A 120 13.15 -14.07 4.66
CA LYS A 120 12.78 -14.80 5.89
C LYS A 120 11.73 -15.87 5.65
N ARG A 121 10.75 -15.60 4.77
CA ARG A 121 9.72 -16.58 4.40
C ARG A 121 10.32 -17.72 3.58
N TRP A 122 11.22 -17.41 2.65
CA TRP A 122 11.99 -18.38 1.87
C TRP A 122 12.78 -19.30 2.79
N LEU A 123 13.61 -18.76 3.69
CA LEU A 123 14.37 -19.55 4.67
C LEU A 123 13.47 -20.37 5.61
N LYS A 124 12.29 -19.87 5.96
CA LYS A 124 11.33 -20.64 6.76
C LYS A 124 10.73 -21.82 6.00
N LEU A 125 10.51 -21.68 4.69
CA LEU A 125 9.96 -22.72 3.83
C LEU A 125 11.01 -23.74 3.38
N ASP A 126 12.28 -23.31 3.29
CA ASP A 126 13.43 -24.14 2.96
C ASP A 126 14.62 -23.84 3.91
N PRO A 127 14.60 -24.37 5.15
CA PRO A 127 15.57 -24.03 6.19
C PRO A 127 17.00 -24.49 5.96
N ASP A 128 17.22 -25.43 5.03
CA ASP A 128 18.54 -25.96 4.69
C ASP A 128 19.17 -25.21 3.50
N ASN A 129 18.55 -24.12 3.03
CA ASN A 129 19.00 -23.33 1.89
C ASN A 129 20.06 -22.29 2.30
N GLU A 130 21.33 -22.63 2.09
CA GLU A 130 22.48 -21.74 2.39
C GLU A 130 22.42 -20.43 1.58
N GLU A 131 21.80 -20.42 0.40
CA GLU A 131 21.63 -19.22 -0.43
C GLU A 131 20.62 -18.26 0.21
N ALA A 132 19.48 -18.76 0.71
CA ALA A 132 18.48 -17.94 1.40
C ALA A 132 19.06 -17.22 2.63
N GLU A 133 19.93 -17.90 3.40
CA GLU A 133 20.63 -17.30 4.54
C GLU A 133 21.62 -16.22 4.07
N SER A 134 22.43 -16.52 3.05
CA SER A 134 23.41 -15.58 2.49
C SER A 134 22.75 -14.33 1.90
N VAL A 135 21.66 -14.50 1.17
CA VAL A 135 20.89 -13.40 0.58
C VAL A 135 20.25 -12.54 1.67
N LEU A 136 19.68 -13.15 2.71
CA LEU A 136 19.14 -12.41 3.85
C LEU A 136 20.20 -11.54 4.53
N GLU A 137 21.41 -12.06 4.74
CA GLU A 137 22.53 -11.28 5.31
C GLU A 137 22.90 -10.10 4.42
N VAL A 138 22.98 -10.31 3.09
CA VAL A 138 23.26 -9.23 2.12
C VAL A 138 22.18 -8.16 2.11
N ILE A 139 20.90 -8.55 2.15
CA ILE A 139 19.78 -7.60 2.20
C ILE A 139 19.85 -6.78 3.50
N GLU A 140 20.06 -7.43 4.64
CA GLU A 140 20.13 -6.76 5.95
C GLU A 140 21.36 -5.84 6.06
N GLU A 141 22.49 -6.18 5.44
CA GLU A 141 23.67 -5.32 5.33
C GLU A 141 23.38 -4.07 4.50
N ARG A 142 22.81 -4.23 3.29
CA ARG A 142 22.45 -3.10 2.43
C ARG A 142 21.38 -2.20 3.05
N TRP A 143 20.39 -2.79 3.71
CA TRP A 143 19.37 -2.01 4.39
C TRP A 143 19.98 -1.15 5.50
N ARG A 144 20.91 -1.70 6.29
CA ARG A 144 21.60 -0.92 7.33
C ARG A 144 22.41 0.23 6.73
N ALA A 145 23.12 -0.01 5.63
CA ALA A 145 23.86 1.04 4.94
C ALA A 145 22.94 2.15 4.41
N ALA A 146 21.79 1.79 3.82
CA ALA A 146 20.81 2.77 3.34
C ALA A 146 20.24 3.63 4.48
N LEU A 147 19.95 3.03 5.65
CA LEU A 147 19.51 3.76 6.83
C LEU A 147 20.59 4.71 7.37
N GLU A 148 21.86 4.29 7.37
CA GLU A 148 22.99 5.13 7.77
C GLU A 148 23.17 6.32 6.80
N GLU A 149 23.02 6.11 5.48
CA GLU A 149 23.07 7.18 4.48
C GLU A 149 21.91 8.18 4.63
N GLU A 150 20.69 7.71 4.92
CA GLU A 150 19.54 8.57 5.23
C GLU A 150 19.82 9.42 6.49
N GLU A 151 20.28 8.82 7.58
CA GLU A 151 20.65 9.52 8.82
C GLU A 151 21.77 10.56 8.61
N GLU A 152 22.80 10.24 7.82
CA GLU A 152 23.87 11.20 7.48
C GLU A 152 23.35 12.35 6.60
N SER A 153 22.41 12.08 5.67
CA SER A 153 21.79 13.11 4.83
C SER A 153 20.87 14.06 5.62
N GLU A 154 20.17 13.54 6.62
CA GLU A 154 19.35 14.34 7.54
C GLU A 154 20.24 15.14 8.50
N GLY A 155 21.32 14.55 9.03
CA GLY A 155 22.27 15.21 9.92
C GLY A 155 23.07 16.36 9.28
N GLU A 156 23.33 16.32 7.96
CA GLU A 156 23.92 17.45 7.23
C GLU A 156 22.93 18.62 7.00
N SER A 157 21.61 18.37 7.10
CA SER A 157 20.57 19.41 7.02
C SER A 157 20.28 20.09 8.38
N GLU A 158 20.59 19.41 9.49
CA GLU A 158 20.38 19.93 10.85
C GLU A 158 21.51 20.88 11.32
N GLU A 159 22.70 20.88 10.69
CA GLU A 159 23.80 21.80 11.04
C GLU A 159 23.51 23.29 10.69
N GLU A 160 22.37 23.62 10.04
CA GLU A 160 21.93 25.01 9.81
C GLU A 160 20.73 25.48 10.67
N GLU A 161 20.12 24.64 11.51
CA GLU A 161 19.00 25.04 12.38
C GLU A 161 19.23 24.76 13.89
N GLU A 162 20.45 24.99 14.38
CA GLU A 162 20.61 25.27 15.82
C GLU A 162 20.22 26.72 16.10
N ASN A 163 18.94 26.94 16.43
CA ASN A 163 18.45 27.81 17.51
C ASN A 163 16.94 27.99 17.35
N GLU A 164 16.12 27.24 18.09
CA GLU A 164 14.83 27.76 18.53
C GLU A 164 14.43 27.12 19.86
N ASP A 165 14.16 27.99 20.83
CA ASP A 165 13.84 27.68 22.20
C ASP A 165 12.58 26.78 22.30
N GLU A 166 12.67 25.72 23.10
CA GLU A 166 11.52 24.91 23.53
C GLU A 166 10.55 25.77 24.36
N GLU A 167 9.61 26.46 23.71
CA GLU A 167 8.42 26.98 24.38
C GLU A 167 7.31 25.92 24.34
N GLU A 168 7.13 25.26 25.50
CA GLU A 168 5.99 24.42 25.84
C GLU A 168 4.68 25.23 25.70
N TYR A 169 3.91 24.94 24.64
CA TYR A 169 2.56 25.44 24.52
C TYR A 169 1.64 24.59 25.41
N GLU A 170 1.27 25.12 26.58
CA GLU A 170 0.12 24.65 27.36
C GLU A 170 -1.15 24.84 26.52
N ASN A 171 -1.54 23.80 25.76
CA ASN A 171 -2.91 23.71 25.26
C ASN A 171 -3.84 23.44 26.44
N GLU A 172 -4.80 24.33 26.66
CA GLU A 172 -5.88 24.15 27.62
C GLU A 172 -6.68 22.89 27.23
N GLN A 173 -6.31 21.77 27.87
CA GLN A 173 -7.07 20.53 27.81
C GLN A 173 -8.44 20.78 28.46
N GLU A 174 -9.48 20.93 27.62
CA GLU A 174 -10.79 20.46 28.02
C GLU A 174 -10.66 18.96 28.32
N ASN A 175 -11.06 18.60 29.54
CA ASN A 175 -11.07 17.23 30.07
C ASN A 175 -12.05 16.38 29.23
N ASP A 176 -11.61 15.92 28.07
CA ASP A 176 -12.21 14.77 27.40
C ASP A 176 -11.63 13.53 28.07
N GLU A 177 -12.47 12.78 28.79
CA GLU A 177 -12.18 11.42 29.23
C GLU A 177 -11.51 10.67 28.07
N GLU A 178 -10.35 10.03 28.28
CA GLU A 178 -9.62 9.21 27.30
C GLU A 178 -10.58 8.29 26.54
N LYS A 179 -11.10 8.76 25.41
CA LYS A 179 -11.99 8.00 24.54
C LYS A 179 -11.10 7.32 23.51
N ASP A 180 -11.27 6.01 23.39
CA ASP A 180 -10.70 5.26 22.29
C ASP A 180 -11.10 5.89 20.96
N GLU A 181 -10.15 5.96 20.03
CA GLU A 181 -10.42 6.32 18.66
C GLU A 181 -10.81 5.11 17.82
N TYR A 182 -11.75 5.35 16.91
CA TYR A 182 -12.35 4.30 16.09
C TYR A 182 -12.13 4.55 14.61
N PHE A 183 -11.54 3.57 13.94
CA PHE A 183 -11.35 3.60 12.50
C PHE A 183 -12.19 2.52 11.82
N GLY A 184 -13.06 2.96 10.92
CA GLY A 184 -13.97 2.11 10.18
C GLY A 184 -13.63 2.04 8.70
N GLY A 185 -13.74 0.85 8.12
CA GLY A 185 -13.67 0.61 6.69
C GLY A 185 -14.70 -0.44 6.28
N THR A 186 -15.05 -0.48 4.99
CA THR A 186 -16.01 -1.46 4.46
C THR A 186 -15.56 -2.00 3.13
N ILE A 187 -15.55 -3.33 2.99
CA ILE A 187 -15.32 -4.03 1.73
C ILE A 187 -16.66 -4.28 1.06
N LEU A 188 -16.80 -3.91 -0.21
CA LEU A 188 -17.97 -4.20 -1.03
C LEU A 188 -17.74 -5.48 -1.81
N LEU A 189 -18.66 -6.44 -1.70
CA LEU A 189 -18.54 -7.76 -2.30
C LEU A 189 -19.69 -8.09 -3.25
N PRO A 190 -19.44 -8.88 -4.30
CA PRO A 190 -20.50 -9.40 -5.18
C PRO A 190 -21.28 -10.55 -4.52
N ARG A 191 -20.78 -11.12 -3.41
CA ARG A 191 -21.35 -12.28 -2.72
C ARG A 191 -21.29 -12.13 -1.20
N ASN A 192 -22.28 -12.68 -0.51
CA ASN A 192 -22.39 -12.66 0.94
C ASN A 192 -21.66 -13.86 1.56
N GLU A 193 -20.33 -13.77 1.64
CA GLU A 193 -19.48 -14.82 2.21
C GLU A 193 -18.29 -14.23 2.97
N ILE A 194 -17.92 -14.90 4.07
CA ILE A 194 -16.72 -14.59 4.84
C ILE A 194 -16.08 -15.90 5.33
N ASP A 195 -14.84 -16.13 4.93
CA ASP A 195 -13.94 -17.15 5.45
C ASP A 195 -12.99 -16.52 6.49
N ILE A 196 -13.42 -16.52 7.75
CA ILE A 196 -12.64 -15.91 8.84
C ILE A 196 -11.33 -16.67 9.12
N GLU A 197 -11.28 -17.98 8.85
CA GLU A 197 -10.08 -18.80 9.07
C GLU A 197 -9.01 -18.46 8.02
N LYS A 198 -9.38 -18.37 6.74
CA LYS A 198 -8.49 -17.90 5.67
C LYS A 198 -8.03 -16.46 5.94
N PHE A 199 -8.93 -15.58 6.40
CA PHE A 199 -8.58 -14.22 6.78
C PHE A 199 -7.49 -14.17 7.87
N ILE A 200 -7.67 -14.91 8.96
CA ILE A 200 -6.69 -14.96 10.06
C ILE A 200 -5.35 -15.54 9.58
N LYS A 201 -5.37 -16.61 8.78
CA LYS A 201 -4.14 -17.19 8.20
C LYS A 201 -3.38 -16.14 7.38
N LEU A 202 -4.10 -15.38 6.56
CA LEU A 202 -3.51 -14.36 5.70
C LEU A 202 -3.04 -13.14 6.46
N MET A 203 -3.70 -12.73 7.54
CA MET A 203 -3.18 -11.70 8.44
C MET A 203 -1.82 -12.10 9.04
N GLU A 204 -1.65 -13.38 9.42
CA GLU A 204 -0.35 -13.87 9.89
C GLU A 204 0.68 -13.94 8.75
N GLN A 205 0.29 -14.40 7.55
CA GLN A 205 1.21 -14.51 6.41
C GLN A 205 1.65 -13.15 5.85
N PHE A 206 0.72 -12.22 5.67
CA PHE A 206 0.94 -10.87 5.11
C PHE A 206 1.30 -9.82 6.14
N TRP A 207 1.06 -10.00 7.43
CA TRP A 207 1.37 -8.94 8.39
C TRP A 207 2.04 -9.44 9.66
N GLU A 208 2.31 -10.75 9.78
CA GLU A 208 2.86 -11.37 10.99
C GLU A 208 2.01 -11.10 12.24
N GLN A 209 0.72 -10.78 12.03
CA GLN A 209 -0.23 -10.45 13.07
C GLN A 209 -1.05 -11.68 13.44
N LYS A 210 -0.80 -12.20 14.65
CA LYS A 210 -1.51 -13.36 15.18
C LYS A 210 -2.83 -12.94 15.81
N ALA A 211 -3.90 -13.58 15.37
CA ALA A 211 -5.22 -13.43 15.97
C ALA A 211 -5.24 -14.02 17.39
N LYS A 212 -5.88 -13.30 18.31
CA LYS A 212 -6.20 -13.77 19.66
C LYS A 212 -7.68 -13.57 19.94
N ASN A 213 -8.19 -14.30 20.94
CA ASN A 213 -9.52 -14.10 21.51
C ASN A 213 -10.68 -14.06 20.49
N LEU A 214 -10.57 -14.82 19.39
CA LEU A 214 -11.62 -14.90 18.39
C LEU A 214 -12.92 -15.42 19.02
N ARG A 215 -13.98 -14.63 18.86
CA ARG A 215 -15.33 -14.98 19.31
C ARG A 215 -16.36 -14.38 18.36
N ILE A 216 -17.58 -14.89 18.45
CA ILE A 216 -18.73 -14.39 17.69
C ILE A 216 -19.73 -13.83 18.70
N ASP A 217 -20.24 -12.62 18.44
CA ASP A 217 -21.26 -11.99 19.28
C ASP A 217 -22.68 -12.52 18.96
N GLU A 218 -23.68 -12.02 19.68
CA GLU A 218 -25.08 -12.42 19.50
C GLU A 218 -25.67 -12.06 18.13
N ASN A 219 -25.07 -11.10 17.43
CA ASN A 219 -25.49 -10.63 16.11
C ASN A 219 -24.73 -11.35 14.98
N GLY A 220 -23.82 -12.28 15.31
CA GLY A 220 -23.00 -12.99 14.34
C GLY A 220 -21.75 -12.22 13.90
N ASN A 221 -21.38 -11.13 14.57
CA ASN A 221 -20.16 -10.39 14.27
C ASN A 221 -18.95 -11.10 14.87
N PHE A 222 -17.84 -11.12 14.14
CA PHE A 222 -16.58 -11.64 14.66
C PHE A 222 -15.87 -10.55 15.46
N ILE A 223 -15.43 -10.89 16.66
CA ILE A 223 -14.58 -10.06 17.50
C ILE A 223 -13.25 -10.79 17.64
N VAL A 224 -12.17 -10.12 17.27
CA VAL A 224 -10.82 -10.68 17.28
C VAL A 224 -9.84 -9.62 17.75
N GLU A 225 -8.74 -10.04 18.38
CA GLU A 225 -7.68 -9.15 18.83
C GLU A 225 -6.42 -9.35 17.99
N PHE A 226 -5.84 -8.24 17.53
CA PHE A 226 -4.54 -8.20 16.84
C PHE A 226 -3.67 -7.13 17.51
N ASN A 227 -2.44 -7.50 17.91
CA ASN A 227 -1.50 -6.60 18.58
C ASN A 227 -2.12 -5.83 19.77
N GLY A 228 -2.96 -6.50 20.57
CA GLY A 228 -3.63 -5.90 21.73
C GLY A 228 -4.84 -5.02 21.39
N ARG A 229 -5.14 -4.78 20.11
CA ARG A 229 -6.29 -3.98 19.66
C ARG A 229 -7.47 -4.87 19.32
N LEU A 230 -8.64 -4.46 19.78
CA LEU A 230 -9.89 -5.16 19.49
C LEU A 230 -10.39 -4.76 18.11
N VAL A 231 -10.85 -5.75 17.35
CA VAL A 231 -11.42 -5.55 16.03
C VAL A 231 -12.77 -6.21 15.93
N LEU A 232 -13.73 -5.48 15.37
CA LEU A 232 -15.06 -5.98 15.04
C LEU A 232 -15.18 -6.15 13.51
N LEU A 233 -15.60 -7.34 13.09
CA LEU A 233 -15.90 -7.68 11.71
C LEU A 233 -17.39 -8.05 11.60
N SER A 234 -18.11 -7.38 10.71
CA SER A 234 -19.55 -7.63 10.50
C SER A 234 -19.85 -7.87 9.03
N LEU A 235 -20.39 -9.05 8.71
CA LEU A 235 -20.88 -9.37 7.37
C LEU A 235 -22.38 -9.06 7.29
N SER A 236 -22.78 -8.34 6.25
CA SER A 236 -24.15 -7.82 6.12
C SER A 236 -24.55 -7.64 4.66
N THR A 237 -25.85 -7.46 4.40
CA THR A 237 -26.39 -7.24 3.04
C THR A 237 -27.09 -5.88 2.89
N ASP A 238 -27.22 -5.15 3.99
CA ASP A 238 -28.05 -3.94 4.13
C ASP A 238 -27.32 -2.79 4.84
N ARG A 239 -25.98 -2.85 4.90
CA ARG A 239 -25.16 -1.94 5.70
C ARG A 239 -24.92 -0.57 5.08
N CYS A 240 -24.79 -0.48 3.76
CA CYS A 240 -24.73 0.81 3.06
C CYS A 240 -25.97 0.96 2.19
N THR A 241 -26.66 2.10 2.30
CA THR A 241 -27.75 2.40 1.37
C THR A 241 -27.17 2.79 0.00
N PRO A 242 -27.94 2.61 -1.09
CA PRO A 242 -27.53 3.09 -2.41
C PRO A 242 -27.14 4.58 -2.42
N GLU A 243 -27.81 5.40 -1.62
CA GLU A 243 -27.52 6.84 -1.49
C GLU A 243 -26.15 7.10 -0.87
N GLN A 244 -25.78 6.36 0.19
CA GLN A 244 -24.46 6.48 0.82
C GLN A 244 -23.33 6.06 -0.13
N LEU A 245 -23.55 5.02 -0.93
CA LEU A 245 -22.57 4.58 -1.94
C LEU A 245 -22.47 5.59 -3.09
N GLN A 246 -23.59 6.20 -3.49
CA GLN A 246 -23.61 7.25 -4.50
C GLN A 246 -22.87 8.50 -4.02
N GLU A 247 -23.07 8.91 -2.77
CA GLU A 247 -22.36 10.05 -2.17
C GLU A 247 -20.85 9.80 -2.07
N ALA A 248 -20.45 8.62 -1.62
CA ALA A 248 -19.03 8.23 -1.56
C ALA A 248 -18.36 8.15 -2.94
N ALA A 249 -19.15 7.88 -3.99
CA ALA A 249 -18.68 7.87 -5.37
C ALA A 249 -18.58 9.29 -5.97
N GLU A 250 -19.57 10.15 -5.74
CA GLU A 250 -19.61 11.51 -6.29
C GLU A 250 -18.49 12.40 -5.76
N HIS A 251 -18.00 12.14 -4.55
CA HIS A 251 -16.87 12.85 -3.95
C HIS A 251 -15.50 12.31 -4.39
N ASN A 252 -15.44 11.20 -5.14
CA ASN A 252 -14.17 10.64 -5.59
C ASN A 252 -13.82 11.09 -7.02
N PHE A 253 -12.93 12.07 -7.13
CA PHE A 253 -12.39 12.52 -8.43
C PHE A 253 -11.45 11.50 -9.09
N MET A 254 -10.88 10.56 -8.33
CA MET A 254 -9.90 9.57 -8.83
C MET A 254 -10.56 8.38 -9.53
N TRP A 255 -11.83 8.08 -9.24
CA TRP A 255 -12.52 6.93 -9.83
C TRP A 255 -13.96 7.25 -10.24
N PRO A 256 -14.15 7.89 -11.40
CA PRO A 256 -15.47 8.32 -11.89
C PRO A 256 -16.50 7.19 -12.04
N GLU A 257 -16.04 5.97 -12.33
CA GLU A 257 -16.87 4.78 -12.54
C GLU A 257 -17.36 4.14 -11.23
N SER A 258 -16.85 4.58 -10.07
CA SER A 258 -17.12 4.00 -8.75
C SER A 258 -18.62 3.84 -8.43
N ALA A 259 -19.45 4.82 -8.82
CA ALA A 259 -20.91 4.78 -8.63
C ALA A 259 -21.58 3.65 -9.41
N GLU A 260 -21.10 3.37 -10.62
CA GLU A 260 -21.63 2.30 -11.46
C GLU A 260 -21.22 0.93 -10.93
N GLU A 261 -19.94 0.76 -10.60
CA GLU A 261 -19.41 -0.48 -10.06
C GLU A 261 -20.06 -0.86 -8.72
N ALA A 262 -20.29 0.11 -7.83
CA ALA A 262 -20.94 -0.11 -6.54
C ALA A 262 -22.34 -0.76 -6.66
N ARG A 263 -23.05 -0.61 -7.80
CA ARG A 263 -24.36 -1.25 -8.03
C ARG A 263 -24.29 -2.78 -8.10
N ARG A 264 -23.11 -3.33 -8.37
CA ARG A 264 -22.87 -4.78 -8.37
C ARG A 264 -22.81 -5.35 -6.95
N CYS A 265 -22.68 -4.50 -5.93
CA CYS A 265 -22.54 -4.92 -4.54
C CYS A 265 -23.77 -5.70 -4.05
N ARG A 266 -23.53 -6.80 -3.35
CA ARG A 266 -24.56 -7.65 -2.73
C ARG A 266 -24.31 -7.92 -1.25
N ALA A 267 -23.11 -7.62 -0.76
CA ALA A 267 -22.74 -7.78 0.64
C ALA A 267 -21.61 -6.84 1.03
N PHE A 268 -21.48 -6.64 2.33
CA PHE A 268 -20.52 -5.73 2.92
C PHE A 268 -19.80 -6.43 4.08
N ILE A 269 -18.47 -6.34 4.11
CA ILE A 269 -17.68 -6.64 5.30
C ILE A 269 -17.28 -5.32 5.95
N ALA A 270 -17.88 -5.06 7.09
CA ALA A 270 -17.49 -4.04 8.03
C ALA A 270 -16.21 -4.40 8.75
N ILE A 271 -15.32 -3.44 8.91
CA ILE A 271 -14.19 -3.55 9.84
C ILE A 271 -14.17 -2.30 10.70
N LEU A 272 -14.09 -2.48 12.01
CA LEU A 272 -13.92 -1.41 12.98
C LEU A 272 -12.76 -1.77 13.90
N THR A 273 -11.70 -0.97 13.86
CA THR A 273 -10.57 -1.06 14.80
C THR A 273 -10.69 0.04 15.84
N SER A 274 -10.26 -0.25 17.07
CA SER A 274 -10.21 0.72 18.17
C SER A 274 -8.86 0.70 18.86
N GLY A 275 -8.42 1.86 19.36
CA GLY A 275 -7.20 2.05 20.11
C GLY A 275 -7.19 3.41 20.81
N SER A 276 -6.19 3.68 21.65
CA SER A 276 -6.08 5.02 22.26
C SER A 276 -5.74 6.07 21.20
N ARG A 277 -5.91 7.34 21.56
CA ARG A 277 -5.61 8.45 20.64
C ARG A 277 -4.14 8.51 20.26
N GLU A 278 -3.23 8.16 21.17
CA GLU A 278 -1.79 8.09 20.93
C GLU A 278 -1.43 6.97 19.95
N GLU A 279 -2.29 5.97 19.82
CA GLU A 279 -2.13 4.82 18.93
C GLU A 279 -2.96 4.95 17.64
N ALA A 280 -3.45 6.14 17.31
CA ALA A 280 -4.35 6.36 16.19
C ALA A 280 -3.74 5.89 14.86
N TYR A 281 -2.45 6.18 14.64
CA TYR A 281 -1.72 5.74 13.45
C TYR A 281 -1.72 4.21 13.33
N GLU A 282 -1.27 3.49 14.35
CA GLU A 282 -1.19 2.04 14.36
C GLU A 282 -2.57 1.39 14.24
N THR A 283 -3.59 2.02 14.84
CA THR A 283 -4.97 1.56 14.80
C THR A 283 -5.58 1.71 13.40
N LYS A 284 -5.28 2.80 12.70
CA LYS A 284 -5.61 2.98 11.28
C LYS A 284 -4.81 2.02 10.41
N ALA A 285 -3.50 1.88 10.64
CA ALA A 285 -2.64 0.97 9.89
C ALA A 285 -3.14 -0.48 10.00
N LEU A 286 -3.60 -0.91 11.18
CA LEU A 286 -4.24 -2.21 11.37
C LEU A 286 -5.49 -2.35 10.50
N LEU A 287 -6.38 -1.34 10.45
CA LEU A 287 -7.54 -1.35 9.57
C LEU A 287 -7.12 -1.54 8.10
N LEU A 288 -6.14 -0.77 7.62
CA LEU A 288 -5.67 -0.85 6.24
C LEU A 288 -5.11 -2.23 5.90
N LYS A 289 -4.33 -2.84 6.80
CA LYS A 289 -3.82 -4.21 6.65
C LYS A 289 -4.94 -5.24 6.51
N MET A 290 -6.01 -5.09 7.27
CA MET A 290 -7.16 -5.98 7.19
C MET A 290 -7.94 -5.80 5.89
N LEU A 291 -8.19 -4.55 5.48
CA LEU A 291 -8.82 -4.24 4.20
C LEU A 291 -7.98 -4.80 3.04
N PHE A 292 -6.65 -4.69 3.10
CA PHE A 292 -5.73 -5.29 2.13
C PHE A 292 -5.93 -6.80 2.04
N VAL A 293 -5.96 -7.51 3.17
CA VAL A 293 -6.16 -8.97 3.17
C VAL A 293 -7.50 -9.34 2.52
N PHE A 294 -8.56 -8.58 2.78
CA PHE A 294 -9.84 -8.83 2.10
C PHE A 294 -9.79 -8.57 0.59
N CYS A 295 -9.08 -7.53 0.15
CA CYS A 295 -8.85 -7.28 -1.28
C CYS A 295 -8.07 -8.42 -1.95
N ARG A 296 -7.17 -9.06 -1.22
CA ARG A 296 -6.46 -10.25 -1.71
C ARG A 296 -7.34 -11.49 -1.72
N MET A 297 -8.24 -11.65 -0.75
CA MET A 297 -9.06 -12.85 -0.59
C MET A 297 -10.22 -12.98 -1.57
N TYR A 298 -10.77 -11.88 -2.05
CA TYR A 298 -12.03 -11.85 -2.79
C TYR A 298 -11.93 -10.94 -4.01
N ASP A 299 -12.83 -11.17 -4.97
CA ASP A 299 -13.16 -10.22 -6.04
C ASP A 299 -13.93 -9.02 -5.44
N VAL A 300 -13.18 -8.15 -4.76
CA VAL A 300 -13.71 -6.95 -4.12
C VAL A 300 -14.16 -5.97 -5.19
N ILE A 301 -15.36 -5.41 -5.03
CA ILE A 301 -15.87 -4.38 -5.95
C ILE A 301 -15.23 -3.03 -5.66
N ALA A 302 -15.18 -2.66 -4.38
CA ALA A 302 -14.60 -1.40 -3.92
C ALA A 302 -14.26 -1.47 -2.44
N VAL A 303 -13.36 -0.60 -2.00
CA VAL A 303 -13.09 -0.34 -0.59
C VAL A 303 -13.69 1.00 -0.21
N HIS A 304 -14.68 1.01 0.67
CA HIS A 304 -15.23 2.24 1.25
C HIS A 304 -14.44 2.62 2.51
N LEU A 305 -13.71 3.73 2.43
CA LEU A 305 -12.81 4.23 3.46
C LEU A 305 -12.75 5.76 3.36
N ASN A 306 -12.60 6.47 4.48
CA ASN A 306 -12.55 7.95 4.50
C ASN A 306 -13.73 8.60 3.76
N SER A 307 -14.91 7.96 3.80
CA SER A 307 -16.13 8.39 3.11
C SER A 307 -16.07 8.38 1.57
N VAL A 308 -15.07 7.72 0.97
CA VAL A 308 -14.92 7.58 -0.49
C VAL A 308 -14.74 6.11 -0.88
N LEU A 309 -15.03 5.80 -2.15
CA LEU A 309 -14.83 4.47 -2.72
C LEU A 309 -13.49 4.37 -3.44
N TYR A 310 -12.59 3.52 -2.99
CA TYR A 310 -11.34 3.21 -3.69
C TYR A 310 -11.51 1.99 -4.58
N GLU A 311 -10.91 2.05 -5.77
CA GLU A 311 -10.69 0.89 -6.63
C GLU A 311 -9.78 -0.12 -5.90
N PRO A 312 -10.05 -1.43 -5.96
CA PRO A 312 -9.26 -2.45 -5.26
C PRO A 312 -7.76 -2.40 -5.58
N ASP A 313 -7.38 -2.24 -6.84
CA ASP A 313 -5.99 -2.22 -7.27
C ASP A 313 -5.27 -0.96 -6.79
N TYR A 314 -5.95 0.19 -6.84
CA TYR A 314 -5.44 1.43 -6.24
C TYR A 314 -5.22 1.26 -4.73
N PHE A 315 -6.19 0.66 -4.03
CA PHE A 315 -6.08 0.40 -2.60
C PHE A 315 -4.92 -0.53 -2.28
N ILE A 316 -4.78 -1.66 -2.98
CA ILE A 316 -3.69 -2.63 -2.80
C ILE A 316 -2.33 -1.95 -3.01
N ARG A 317 -2.19 -1.17 -4.09
CA ARG A 317 -0.94 -0.47 -4.41
C ARG A 317 -0.49 0.46 -3.30
N HIS A 318 -1.37 1.29 -2.75
CA HIS A 318 -1.02 2.22 -1.67
C HIS A 318 -0.90 1.50 -0.32
N ALA A 319 -1.75 0.51 -0.04
CA ALA A 319 -1.61 -0.30 1.17
C ALA A 319 -0.26 -1.04 1.19
N ASN A 320 0.38 -1.24 0.03
CA ASN A 320 1.72 -1.79 -0.02
C ASN A 320 2.80 -0.90 0.58
N ASP A 321 2.57 0.40 0.73
CA ASP A 321 3.52 1.28 1.41
C ASP A 321 3.69 0.88 2.89
N LEU A 322 2.63 0.35 3.52
CA LEU A 322 2.74 -0.25 4.85
C LEU A 322 3.67 -1.47 4.87
N PHE A 323 3.84 -2.17 3.75
CA PHE A 323 4.86 -3.21 3.61
C PHE A 323 6.27 -2.68 3.47
N ARG A 324 6.44 -1.42 3.05
CA ARG A 324 7.73 -0.74 2.91
C ARG A 324 8.14 0.02 4.17
N GLY A 325 7.18 0.23 5.08
CA GLY A 325 7.38 1.07 6.26
C GLY A 325 7.06 2.54 6.00
N MET A 326 6.53 2.85 4.82
CA MET A 326 6.10 4.19 4.44
C MET A 326 4.62 4.40 4.79
N THR A 327 4.25 5.64 5.10
CA THR A 327 2.86 6.01 5.36
C THR A 327 2.02 6.07 4.07
N PRO A 328 0.96 5.26 3.92
CA PRO A 328 0.05 5.37 2.77
C PRO A 328 -0.91 6.55 2.95
N VAL A 329 -0.41 7.78 2.81
CA VAL A 329 -1.17 9.01 3.12
C VAL A 329 -2.58 9.01 2.52
N PRO A 330 -2.80 8.69 1.22
CA PRO A 330 -4.14 8.70 0.63
C PRO A 330 -5.14 7.71 1.27
N LEU A 331 -4.65 6.71 2.01
CA LEU A 331 -5.48 5.75 2.75
C LEU A 331 -5.61 6.12 4.24
N MET A 332 -4.61 6.78 4.82
CA MET A 332 -4.66 7.30 6.19
C MET A 332 -5.66 8.45 6.30
N VAL A 333 -5.54 9.41 5.39
CA VAL A 333 -6.29 10.68 5.33
C VAL A 333 -6.79 10.85 3.89
N TRP A 334 -8.02 11.35 3.71
CA TRP A 334 -8.49 11.68 2.37
C TRP A 334 -7.91 13.03 1.92
N ILE A 335 -7.30 13.06 0.75
CA ILE A 335 -6.91 14.31 0.08
C ILE A 335 -7.95 14.60 -0.99
N GLY A 336 -8.85 15.53 -0.69
CA GLY A 336 -9.87 15.99 -1.60
C GLY A 336 -9.34 17.07 -2.53
N MET A 337 -9.84 17.10 -3.76
CA MET A 337 -9.49 18.11 -4.75
C MET A 337 -10.74 18.59 -5.50
N HIS A 338 -10.84 19.91 -5.65
CA HIS A 338 -11.80 20.57 -6.51
C HIS A 338 -11.08 21.39 -7.57
N THR A 339 -11.48 21.22 -8.83
CA THR A 339 -10.95 22.00 -9.96
C THR A 339 -12.04 22.88 -10.56
N TYR A 340 -11.71 24.15 -10.82
CA TYR A 340 -12.64 25.12 -11.38
C TYR A 340 -11.89 26.20 -12.18
N GLU A 341 -12.30 26.47 -13.42
CA GLU A 341 -11.74 27.54 -14.27
C GLU A 341 -10.20 27.58 -14.39
N GLY A 342 -9.53 26.42 -14.30
CA GLY A 342 -8.06 26.31 -14.38
C GLY A 342 -7.35 26.57 -13.05
N GLU A 343 -8.09 26.65 -11.95
CA GLU A 343 -7.58 26.63 -10.58
C GLU A 343 -7.93 25.29 -9.90
N CYS A 344 -7.07 24.87 -8.98
CA CYS A 344 -7.30 23.72 -8.11
C CYS A 344 -7.25 24.16 -6.63
N PHE A 345 -8.11 23.54 -5.83
CA PHE A 345 -8.21 23.70 -4.38
C PHE A 345 -8.18 22.31 -3.77
N LEU A 346 -7.35 22.11 -2.75
CA LEU A 346 -7.16 20.80 -2.11
C LEU A 346 -7.41 20.92 -0.60
N PHE A 347 -7.78 19.82 0.02
CA PHE A 347 -7.97 19.75 1.46
C PHE A 347 -7.70 18.34 1.98
N THR A 348 -7.26 18.25 3.22
CA THR A 348 -7.19 16.99 3.96
C THR A 348 -8.51 16.74 4.69
N ALA A 349 -8.89 15.48 4.84
CA ALA A 349 -10.00 15.08 5.70
C ALA A 349 -9.65 13.80 6.46
N GLY A 350 -9.60 13.90 7.78
CA GLY A 350 -9.27 12.83 8.72
C GLY A 350 -7.99 13.04 9.53
N LEU A 351 -7.29 14.18 9.40
CA LEU A 351 -6.14 14.52 10.26
C LEU A 351 -6.55 14.72 11.72
N ASP A 352 -7.78 15.21 11.94
CA ASP A 352 -8.37 15.40 13.26
C ASP A 352 -8.35 14.11 14.12
N LYS A 353 -8.57 12.96 13.49
CA LYS A 353 -8.50 11.63 14.12
C LYS A 353 -7.11 11.23 14.59
N PHE A 354 -6.08 11.90 14.11
CA PHE A 354 -4.69 11.76 14.57
C PHE A 354 -4.27 12.90 15.51
N GLY A 355 -5.22 13.74 15.95
CA GLY A 355 -4.94 14.89 16.81
C GLY A 355 -4.36 16.10 16.08
N MET A 356 -4.40 16.11 14.75
CA MET A 356 -3.81 17.14 13.91
C MET A 356 -4.91 18.03 13.31
N SER A 357 -4.60 19.29 13.02
CA SER A 357 -5.55 20.19 12.35
C SER A 357 -5.61 19.91 10.85
N GLU A 358 -6.81 19.99 10.28
CA GLU A 358 -6.96 19.86 8.83
C GLU A 358 -6.26 20.99 8.08
N ILE A 359 -5.85 20.69 6.85
CA ILE A 359 -5.13 21.57 5.96
C ILE A 359 -5.99 21.83 4.73
N GLU A 360 -6.14 23.09 4.37
CA GLU A 360 -6.82 23.53 3.16
C GLU A 360 -5.84 24.34 2.29
N MET A 361 -5.51 23.79 1.13
CA MET A 361 -4.69 24.45 0.14
C MET A 361 -5.57 25.40 -0.68
N LEU A 362 -5.33 26.70 -0.50
CA LEU A 362 -6.08 27.76 -1.16
C LEU A 362 -5.96 27.66 -2.69
N PRO A 363 -6.96 28.17 -3.45
CA PRO A 363 -6.97 28.05 -4.90
C PRO A 363 -5.66 28.51 -5.55
N THR A 364 -5.09 27.65 -6.40
CA THR A 364 -3.88 27.90 -7.15
C THR A 364 -4.03 27.49 -8.62
N ARG A 365 -3.21 28.08 -9.49
CA ARG A 365 -3.12 27.75 -10.93
C ARG A 365 -1.95 26.81 -11.25
N SER A 366 -1.26 26.33 -10.22
CA SER A 366 -0.23 25.29 -10.34
C SER A 366 -0.85 24.00 -10.88
N ASP A 367 0.02 23.11 -11.36
CA ASP A 367 -0.41 21.82 -11.90
C ASP A 367 -1.11 20.98 -10.80
N PRO A 368 -2.31 20.41 -11.05
CA PRO A 368 -3.04 19.64 -10.06
C PRO A 368 -2.27 18.45 -9.48
N ASP A 369 -1.48 17.76 -10.28
CA ASP A 369 -0.72 16.58 -9.83
C ASP A 369 0.46 17.01 -8.95
N GLU A 370 1.14 18.11 -9.33
CA GLU A 370 2.21 18.73 -8.52
C GLU A 370 1.70 19.13 -7.13
N VAL A 371 0.56 19.81 -7.04
CA VAL A 371 0.02 20.25 -5.74
C VAL A 371 -0.57 19.11 -4.92
N TYR A 372 -1.12 18.08 -5.57
CA TYR A 372 -1.57 16.87 -4.90
C TYR A 372 -0.39 16.12 -4.28
N GLN A 373 0.71 15.96 -5.03
CA GLN A 373 1.94 15.36 -4.53
C GLN A 373 2.51 16.18 -3.37
N PHE A 374 2.57 17.52 -3.51
CA PHE A 374 3.04 18.40 -2.45
C PHE A 374 2.22 18.24 -1.16
N LEU A 375 0.88 18.28 -1.24
CA LEU A 375 0.04 18.13 -0.05
C LEU A 375 0.14 16.72 0.55
N THR A 376 0.29 15.70 -0.29
CA THR A 376 0.51 14.32 0.14
C THR A 376 1.80 14.21 0.96
N GLU A 377 2.89 14.78 0.47
CA GLU A 377 4.18 14.73 1.16
C GLU A 377 4.18 15.57 2.44
N LEU A 378 3.61 16.76 2.40
CA LEU A 378 3.44 17.57 3.59
C LEU A 378 2.63 16.84 4.68
N THR A 379 1.56 16.15 4.27
CA THR A 379 0.72 15.36 5.19
C THR A 379 1.47 14.16 5.74
N ARG A 380 2.38 13.55 4.96
CA ARG A 380 3.28 12.48 5.42
C ARG A 380 4.16 12.99 6.56
N GLU A 381 4.87 14.09 6.35
CA GLU A 381 5.77 14.68 7.35
C GLU A 381 5.05 14.97 8.68
N ILE A 382 3.81 15.43 8.59
CA ILE A 382 2.98 15.72 9.77
C ILE A 382 2.54 14.43 10.46
N LEU A 383 2.04 13.44 9.70
CA LEU A 383 1.61 12.15 10.24
C LEU A 383 2.76 11.37 10.90
N GLU A 384 3.97 11.52 10.37
CA GLU A 384 5.20 10.88 10.89
C GLU A 384 5.85 11.70 12.02
N GLY A 385 5.29 12.86 12.36
CA GLY A 385 5.76 13.72 13.45
C GLY A 385 7.06 14.47 13.16
N ARG A 386 7.54 14.44 11.91
CA ARG A 386 8.74 15.14 11.45
C ARG A 386 8.50 16.63 11.20
N LEU A 387 7.25 17.04 10.99
CA LEU A 387 6.87 18.43 10.79
C LEU A 387 5.68 18.85 11.66
N VAL A 388 5.82 20.00 12.32
CA VAL A 388 4.72 20.70 12.99
C VAL A 388 4.44 22.00 12.25
N LEU A 389 3.24 22.11 11.65
CA LEU A 389 2.83 23.34 10.96
C LEU A 389 2.62 24.49 11.95
N ARG A 390 3.19 25.66 11.62
CA ARG A 390 3.00 26.90 12.37
C ARG A 390 2.40 27.99 11.48
N ALA A 391 1.51 28.80 12.04
CA ALA A 391 0.96 29.95 11.31
C ALA A 391 2.03 30.99 11.00
N GLU A 392 1.85 31.73 9.91
CA GLU A 392 2.75 32.78 9.42
C GLU A 392 4.13 32.28 8.92
N GLN A 393 4.30 30.96 8.78
CA GLN A 393 5.46 30.36 8.15
C GLN A 393 5.45 30.59 6.63
N VAL A 394 6.58 31.00 6.07
CA VAL A 394 6.85 30.97 4.63
C VAL A 394 8.01 30.03 4.40
N ALA A 395 7.79 29.00 3.58
CA ALA A 395 8.79 27.99 3.30
C ALA A 395 8.82 27.63 1.80
N GLY A 396 9.87 26.94 1.39
CA GLY A 396 10.10 26.53 0.00
C GLY A 396 11.49 26.95 -0.51
N PRO A 397 12.04 26.23 -1.49
CA PRO A 397 13.37 26.49 -2.02
C PRO A 397 13.49 27.90 -2.64
N PRO A 398 14.69 28.51 -2.65
CA PRO A 398 14.89 29.85 -3.18
C PRO A 398 14.40 30.04 -4.62
N ASP A 399 14.64 29.01 -5.45
CA ASP A 399 14.37 28.96 -6.89
C ASP A 399 13.25 27.97 -7.27
N GLY A 400 12.42 27.54 -6.31
CA GLY A 400 11.28 26.64 -6.57
C GLY A 400 9.97 27.14 -5.95
N PRO A 401 8.96 26.26 -5.88
CA PRO A 401 7.63 26.64 -5.40
C PRO A 401 7.69 27.07 -3.94
N LYS A 402 6.96 28.14 -3.62
CA LYS A 402 6.90 28.68 -2.26
C LYS A 402 5.50 28.52 -1.71
N PHE A 403 5.44 28.36 -0.40
CA PHE A 403 4.17 28.34 0.28
C PHE A 403 4.17 29.19 1.55
N MET A 404 2.98 29.66 1.91
CA MET A 404 2.71 30.36 3.15
C MET A 404 1.61 29.65 3.90
N VAL A 405 1.83 29.47 5.20
CA VAL A 405 0.89 28.86 6.13
C VAL A 405 0.19 29.96 6.93
N SER A 406 -1.12 29.84 7.09
CA SER A 406 -1.89 30.65 8.04
C SER A 406 -2.90 29.77 8.76
N TYR A 407 -3.49 30.25 9.85
CA TYR A 407 -4.47 29.49 10.62
C TYR A 407 -5.75 30.31 10.77
N SER A 408 -6.86 29.78 10.26
CA SER A 408 -8.14 30.49 10.18
C SER A 408 -9.31 29.54 10.00
N ASP A 409 -10.54 30.07 10.04
CA ASP A 409 -11.76 29.29 9.87
C ASP A 409 -11.75 28.45 8.57
N GLY A 410 -12.16 27.19 8.68
CA GLY A 410 -12.31 26.23 7.59
C GLY A 410 -13.22 26.72 6.46
N ILE A 411 -12.89 26.34 5.23
CA ILE A 411 -13.74 26.54 4.04
C ILE A 411 -14.57 25.26 3.82
N VAL A 412 -13.94 24.10 3.98
CA VAL A 412 -14.56 22.77 3.84
C VAL A 412 -14.95 22.22 5.21
N HIS A 413 -14.11 22.44 6.22
CA HIS A 413 -14.30 21.89 7.56
C HIS A 413 -14.91 22.91 8.52
N ASP A 414 -15.67 22.43 9.51
CA ASP A 414 -16.06 23.25 10.64
C ASP A 414 -14.86 23.46 11.59
N GLY A 415 -14.72 24.67 12.14
CA GLY A 415 -13.63 25.00 13.06
C GLY A 415 -12.44 25.68 12.36
N GLN A 416 -11.27 25.63 12.99
CA GLN A 416 -10.05 26.26 12.47
C GLN A 416 -9.19 25.23 11.75
N THR A 417 -8.50 25.68 10.70
CA THR A 417 -7.69 24.84 9.80
C THR A 417 -6.44 25.60 9.38
N PHE A 418 -5.39 24.88 9.03
CA PHE A 418 -4.24 25.47 8.35
C PHE A 418 -4.60 25.79 6.91
N LYS A 419 -4.24 26.99 6.45
CA LYS A 419 -4.35 27.38 5.05
C LYS A 419 -2.99 27.41 4.42
N ILE A 420 -2.87 26.79 3.25
CA ILE A 420 -1.65 26.84 2.45
C ILE A 420 -1.92 27.65 1.20
N LYS A 421 -1.17 28.74 1.03
CA LYS A 421 -1.10 29.45 -0.25
C LYS A 421 0.18 29.02 -0.96
N TYR A 422 0.08 28.47 -2.16
CA TYR A 422 1.20 27.91 -2.93
C TYR A 422 1.38 28.68 -4.24
N TRP A 423 2.61 28.99 -4.64
CA TRP A 423 2.91 29.76 -5.87
C TRP A 423 4.32 29.58 -6.43
#